data_AF-A0A0L9T379-F1
#
_entry.id   AF-A0A0L9T379-F1
#
_cell.length_a   1.000
_cell.length_b   1.000
_cell.length_c   1.000
_cell.angle_alpha   90.00
_cell.angle_beta   90.00
_cell.angle_gamma   90.00
#
_symmetry.space_group_name_H-M   'P 1'
#
loop_
_entity.id
_entity.type
_entity.pdbx_description
1 polymer ?
#
loop_
_entity_poly.entity_id
_entity_poly.type
_entity_poly.pdbx_seq_one_letter_code
_entity_poly.pdbx_strand_id
1 'polypeptide(L)'
;MKLEEKIIKQKLDSRLPLSEGGDAPPPSSPPSLHEKWKLARLRSSGSYISDSAKDISERHIEKEGSPTPKKTHLFEDNPLSALDELCNIIADAPMIVPWDSTTY
;
A
#
# COMPACT_ATOMS: atom_id res chain seq x y z
N MET A 1 31.42 15.50 -23.11
CA MET A 1 30.36 15.94 -22.18
C MET A 1 30.15 14.82 -21.17
N LYS A 2 30.19 15.15 -19.88
CA LYS A 2 30.11 14.16 -18.79
C LYS A 2 28.64 13.74 -18.59
N LEU A 3 28.36 12.48 -18.28
CA LEU A 3 26.99 11.93 -18.27
C LEU A 3 26.02 12.74 -17.39
N GLU A 4 26.50 13.17 -16.24
CA GLU A 4 25.81 14.05 -15.28
C GLU A 4 25.33 15.37 -15.90
N GLU A 5 26.14 15.98 -16.76
CA GLU A 5 25.83 17.23 -17.45
C GLU A 5 24.70 17.05 -18.47
N LYS A 6 24.67 15.88 -19.16
CA LYS A 6 23.61 15.52 -20.11
C LYS A 6 22.27 15.31 -19.40
N ILE A 7 22.29 14.70 -18.20
CA ILE A 7 21.08 14.47 -17.39
C ILE A 7 20.50 15.79 -16.89
N ILE A 8 21.35 16.68 -16.36
CA ILE A 8 20.90 18.00 -15.86
C ILE A 8 20.31 18.82 -17.01
N LYS A 9 20.99 18.84 -18.17
CA LYS A 9 20.51 19.58 -19.34
C LYS A 9 19.18 19.03 -19.86
N GLN A 10 19.01 17.71 -19.99
CA GLN A 10 17.73 17.11 -20.37
C GLN A 10 16.60 17.44 -19.39
N LYS A 11 16.88 17.41 -18.07
CA LYS A 11 15.89 17.75 -17.04
C LYS A 11 15.46 19.22 -17.08
N LEU A 12 16.36 20.11 -17.51
CA LEU A 12 16.07 21.54 -17.64
C LEU A 12 15.33 21.84 -18.95
N ASP A 13 15.68 21.18 -20.05
CA ASP A 13 15.01 21.30 -21.35
C ASP A 13 13.57 20.74 -21.30
N SER A 14 13.34 19.66 -20.53
CA SER A 14 12.02 19.08 -20.34
C SER A 14 11.11 19.87 -19.39
N ARG A 15 11.63 20.88 -18.69
CA ARG A 15 10.84 21.74 -17.81
C ARG A 15 10.31 22.90 -18.64
N LEU A 16 9.19 22.67 -19.31
CA LEU A 16 8.40 23.69 -19.99
C LEU A 16 8.19 24.92 -19.09
N PRO A 17 8.15 26.14 -19.64
CA PRO A 17 7.77 27.31 -18.86
C PRO A 17 6.38 27.06 -18.27
N LEU A 18 6.28 27.22 -16.95
CA LEU A 18 5.02 27.12 -16.21
C LEU A 18 4.06 28.16 -16.78
N SER A 19 3.06 27.69 -17.53
CA SER A 19 2.02 28.52 -18.15
C SER A 19 1.29 29.31 -17.06
N GLU A 20 1.39 30.63 -17.13
CA GLU A 20 0.71 31.57 -16.25
C GLU A 20 -0.80 31.56 -16.54
N GLY A 21 -1.62 31.32 -15.50
CA GLY A 21 -3.03 31.71 -15.47
C GLY A 21 -4.05 30.73 -16.07
N GLY A 22 -4.33 29.65 -15.36
CA GLY A 22 -5.56 28.86 -15.52
C GLY A 22 -5.65 27.85 -14.38
N ASP A 23 -6.74 27.88 -13.61
CA ASP A 23 -6.99 26.96 -12.49
C ASP A 23 -6.78 25.51 -12.98
N ALA A 24 -5.64 24.93 -12.60
CA ALA A 24 -5.25 23.62 -13.09
C ALA A 24 -6.15 22.59 -12.39
N PRO A 25 -6.78 21.66 -13.12
CA PRO A 25 -7.50 20.57 -12.48
C PRO A 25 -6.54 19.90 -11.49
N PRO A 26 -7.02 19.49 -10.30
CA PRO A 26 -6.17 18.86 -9.31
C PRO A 26 -5.41 17.72 -9.99
N PRO A 27 -4.10 17.55 -9.69
CA PRO A 27 -3.33 16.48 -10.29
C PRO A 27 -4.11 15.19 -10.08
N SER A 28 -4.32 14.42 -11.15
CA SER A 28 -5.06 13.17 -11.04
C SER A 28 -4.41 12.35 -9.93
N SER A 29 -5.22 11.98 -8.93
CA SER A 29 -4.75 11.16 -7.82
C SER A 29 -3.96 9.98 -8.40
N PRO A 30 -2.79 9.65 -7.85
CA PRO A 30 -2.01 8.54 -8.36
C PRO A 30 -2.93 7.31 -8.41
N PRO A 31 -2.93 6.55 -9.53
CA PRO A 31 -3.83 5.42 -9.69
C PRO A 31 -3.66 4.52 -8.48
N SER A 32 -4.77 4.19 -7.83
CA SER A 32 -4.73 3.43 -6.59
C SER A 32 -3.94 2.16 -6.84
N LEU A 33 -2.88 1.92 -6.06
CA LEU A 33 -2.07 0.70 -6.19
C LEU A 33 -2.95 -0.56 -6.13
N HIS A 34 -4.05 -0.48 -5.37
CA HIS A 34 -5.09 -1.50 -5.31
C HIS A 34 -5.76 -1.78 -6.66
N GLU A 35 -6.12 -0.73 -7.42
CA GLU A 35 -6.73 -0.88 -8.74
C GLU A 35 -5.72 -1.48 -9.74
N LYS A 36 -4.46 -1.04 -9.67
CA LYS A 36 -3.37 -1.63 -10.47
C LYS A 36 -3.17 -3.12 -10.17
N TRP A 37 -3.16 -3.51 -8.90
CA TRP A 37 -3.01 -4.92 -8.50
C TRP A 37 -4.25 -5.77 -8.82
N LYS A 38 -5.45 -5.19 -8.75
CA LYS A 38 -6.68 -5.85 -9.22
C LYS A 38 -6.60 -6.18 -10.71
N LEU A 39 -6.23 -5.21 -11.54
CA LEU A 39 -6.13 -5.40 -12.98
C LEU A 39 -5.02 -6.39 -13.37
N ALA A 40 -3.89 -6.40 -12.66
CA ALA A 40 -2.80 -7.35 -12.91
C ALA A 40 -3.18 -8.83 -12.67
N ARG A 41 -4.22 -9.08 -11.86
CA ARG A 41 -4.72 -10.44 -11.57
C ARG A 41 -5.76 -10.93 -12.59
N LEU A 42 -6.17 -10.07 -13.51
CA LEU A 42 -7.07 -10.40 -14.60
C LEU A 42 -6.27 -10.57 -15.89
N ARG A 43 -6.61 -11.60 -16.65
CA ARG A 43 -6.19 -11.76 -18.05
C ARG A 43 -6.89 -10.70 -18.90
N SER A 44 -6.34 -10.37 -20.07
CA SER A 44 -6.98 -9.43 -21.01
C SER A 44 -8.42 -9.81 -21.41
N SER A 45 -8.83 -11.06 -21.20
CA SER A 45 -10.19 -11.58 -21.39
C SER A 45 -11.13 -11.33 -20.20
N GLY A 46 -10.67 -10.68 -19.13
CA GLY A 46 -11.42 -10.47 -17.88
C GLY A 46 -11.49 -11.70 -16.97
N SER A 47 -10.84 -12.81 -17.33
CA SER A 47 -10.78 -14.02 -16.50
C SER A 47 -9.58 -13.97 -15.55
N TYR A 48 -9.68 -14.56 -14.35
CA TYR A 48 -8.55 -14.63 -13.42
C TYR A 48 -7.35 -15.40 -14.01
N ILE A 49 -6.15 -14.98 -13.63
CA ILE A 49 -4.89 -15.60 -14.09
C ILE A 49 -4.72 -17.05 -13.60
N SER A 50 -5.43 -17.47 -12.55
CA SER A 50 -5.42 -18.84 -12.02
C SER A 50 -6.70 -19.16 -11.22
N ASP A 51 -7.02 -20.45 -11.09
CA ASP A 51 -8.14 -20.92 -10.25
C ASP A 51 -7.93 -20.59 -8.76
N SER A 52 -6.67 -20.56 -8.30
CA SER A 52 -6.33 -20.12 -6.94
C SER A 52 -6.64 -18.64 -6.70
N ALA A 53 -6.40 -17.77 -7.69
CA ALA A 53 -6.71 -16.36 -7.59
C ALA A 53 -8.23 -16.11 -7.54
N LYS A 54 -8.98 -16.93 -8.29
CA LYS A 54 -10.45 -16.95 -8.28
C LYS A 54 -11.01 -17.41 -6.93
N ASP A 55 -10.54 -18.54 -6.40
CA ASP A 55 -10.95 -19.07 -5.09
C ASP A 55 -10.74 -18.05 -3.95
N ILE A 56 -9.59 -17.38 -3.92
CA ILE A 56 -9.32 -16.34 -2.91
C ILE A 56 -10.27 -15.14 -3.09
N SER A 57 -10.57 -14.74 -4.33
CA SER A 57 -11.51 -13.65 -4.60
C SER A 57 -12.93 -14.01 -4.16
N GLU A 58 -13.39 -15.21 -4.47
CA GLU A 58 -14.74 -15.68 -4.13
C GLU A 58 -14.92 -15.78 -2.61
N ARG A 59 -13.92 -16.28 -1.88
CA ARG A 59 -13.92 -16.29 -0.41
C ARG A 59 -14.02 -14.90 0.21
N HIS A 60 -13.50 -13.87 -0.44
CA HIS A 60 -13.61 -12.49 0.04
C HIS A 60 -14.99 -11.87 -0.25
N ILE A 61 -15.64 -12.26 -1.35
CA ILE A 61 -16.97 -11.78 -1.74
C ILE A 61 -18.07 -12.50 -0.92
N GLU A 62 -17.92 -13.79 -0.67
CA GLU A 62 -18.88 -14.57 0.14
C GLU A 62 -18.90 -14.12 1.61
N LYS A 63 -17.81 -13.52 2.10
CA LYS A 63 -17.74 -12.93 3.45
C LYS A 63 -18.39 -11.54 3.57
N GLU A 64 -18.94 -10.96 2.51
CA GLU A 64 -19.64 -9.68 2.60
C GLU A 64 -20.98 -9.77 3.36
N GLY A 65 -21.48 -11.00 3.63
CA GLY A 65 -22.59 -11.27 4.56
C GLY A 65 -22.19 -11.72 5.97
N SER A 66 -20.89 -11.89 6.25
CA SER A 66 -20.37 -12.16 7.59
C SER A 66 -20.24 -10.83 8.32
N PRO A 67 -20.44 -10.75 9.67
CA PRO A 67 -20.14 -9.52 10.38
C PRO A 67 -18.71 -9.16 10.00
N THR A 68 -18.55 -7.94 9.48
CA THR A 68 -17.26 -7.30 9.27
C THR A 68 -16.37 -7.73 10.44
N PRO A 69 -15.10 -8.14 10.25
CA PRO A 69 -14.20 -8.15 11.39
C PRO A 69 -14.33 -6.73 11.95
N LYS A 70 -15.02 -6.62 13.09
CA LYS A 70 -15.20 -5.37 13.79
C LYS A 70 -13.76 -4.93 13.91
N LYS A 71 -13.39 -3.88 13.18
CA LYS A 71 -12.20 -3.13 13.53
C LYS A 71 -12.49 -2.82 14.99
N THR A 72 -11.85 -3.58 15.87
CA THR A 72 -11.91 -3.30 17.29
C THR A 72 -11.54 -1.83 17.31
N HIS A 73 -12.48 -1.03 17.79
CA HIS A 73 -12.26 0.38 18.05
C HIS A 73 -11.29 0.43 19.23
N LEU A 74 -10.06 -0.04 19.02
CA LEU A 74 -8.91 0.03 19.93
C LEU A 74 -8.10 1.29 19.58
N PHE A 75 -8.76 2.28 19.00
CA PHE A 75 -8.25 3.64 18.94
C PHE A 75 -9.23 4.52 19.71
N GLU A 76 -9.55 4.14 20.96
CA GLU A 76 -10.11 5.10 21.91
C GLU A 76 -8.99 6.07 22.30
N ASP A 77 -9.05 7.23 21.66
CA ASP A 77 -8.77 8.57 22.18
C ASP A 77 -7.35 9.03 22.56
N ASN A 78 -6.29 8.21 22.43
CA ASN A 78 -4.92 8.75 22.45
C ASN A 78 -3.90 7.73 21.89
N PRO A 79 -3.22 8.00 20.76
CA PRO A 79 -2.23 7.08 20.19
C PRO A 79 -1.09 6.73 21.14
N LEU A 80 -0.77 7.61 22.10
CA LEU A 80 0.26 7.35 23.11
C LEU A 80 -0.20 6.36 24.18
N SER A 81 -1.49 6.37 24.53
CA SER A 81 -2.06 5.44 25.51
C SER A 81 -2.06 4.00 24.98
N ALA A 82 -2.34 3.84 23.67
CA ALA A 82 -2.29 2.53 23.02
C ALA A 82 -0.87 1.94 22.98
N LEU A 83 0.18 2.78 22.92
CA LEU A 83 1.57 2.33 23.02
C LEU A 83 1.92 1.84 24.41
N ASP A 84 1.42 2.50 25.46
CA ASP A 84 1.64 2.08 26.85
C ASP A 84 0.99 0.72 27.11
N GLU A 85 -0.26 0.53 26.67
CA GLU A 85 -0.96 -0.75 26.78
C GLU A 85 -0.23 -1.87 26.01
N LEU A 86 0.25 -1.58 24.81
CA LEU A 86 1.06 -2.53 24.02
C LEU A 86 2.35 -2.91 24.75
N CYS A 87 3.05 -1.93 25.34
CA CYS A 87 4.26 -2.17 26.14
C CYS A 87 3.96 -3.06 27.35
N ASN A 88 2.84 -2.84 28.04
CA ASN A 88 2.44 -3.65 29.19
C ASN A 88 2.15 -5.11 28.78
N ILE A 89 1.50 -5.34 27.63
CA ILE A 89 1.24 -6.69 27.11
C ILE A 89 2.54 -7.44 26.77
N ILE A 90 3.48 -6.76 26.11
CA ILE A 90 4.77 -7.36 25.73
C ILE A 90 5.65 -7.64 26.98
N ALA A 91 5.54 -6.79 28.00
CA ALA A 91 6.26 -6.97 29.26
C ALA A 91 5.69 -8.12 30.12
N ASP A 92 4.37 -8.30 30.13
CA ASP A 92 3.68 -9.38 30.86
C ASP A 92 3.98 -10.76 30.25
N ALA A 93 3.95 -10.85 28.92
CA ALA A 93 4.21 -12.09 28.19
C ALA A 93 5.25 -11.90 27.09
N PRO A 94 6.56 -11.87 27.43
CA PRO A 94 7.60 -11.71 26.44
C PRO A 94 7.63 -12.93 25.51
N MET A 95 7.35 -12.71 24.23
CA MET A 95 7.50 -13.75 23.22
C MET A 95 8.99 -13.86 22.89
N ILE A 96 9.70 -14.73 23.62
CA ILE A 96 11.12 -15.04 23.36
C ILE A 96 11.17 -15.89 22.09
N VAL A 97 11.36 -15.22 20.95
CA VAL A 97 11.61 -15.90 19.68
C VAL A 97 13.11 -16.16 19.57
N PRO A 98 13.57 -17.42 19.44
CA PRO A 98 14.96 -17.72 19.17
C PRO A 98 15.32 -17.16 17.80
N TRP A 99 16.14 -16.12 17.81
CA TRP A 99 16.71 -15.54 16.60
C TRP A 99 18.00 -16.30 16.25
N ASP A 100 17.91 -17.22 15.29
CA ASP A 100 19.09 -17.91 14.76
C ASP A 100 19.72 -17.09 13.63
N SER A 101 20.82 -16.39 13.96
CA SER A 101 21.60 -15.59 13.00
C SER A 101 22.35 -16.43 11.95
N THR A 102 22.12 -17.74 11.91
CA THR A 102 22.87 -18.72 11.10
C THR A 102 22.17 -19.04 9.76
N THR A 103 21.10 -18.32 9.41
CA THR A 103 20.32 -18.58 8.19
C THR A 103 20.65 -17.61 7.05
N TYR A 104 21.93 -17.35 6.81
CA TYR A 104 22.40 -16.60 5.64
C TYR A 104 23.23 -17.48 4.70
#